data_AF-A0A151AYT3-F1
#
_entry.id   AF-A0A151AYT3-F1
#
_cell.length_a   1.000
_cell.length_b   1.000
_cell.length_c   1.000
_cell.angle_alpha   90.00
_cell.angle_beta   90.00
_cell.angle_gamma   90.00
#
_symmetry.space_group_name_H-M   'P 1'
#
loop_
_entity.id
_entity.type
_entity.pdbx_description
1 polymer ?
#
loop_
_entity_poly.entity_id
_entity_poly.type
_entity_poly.pdbx_seq_one_letter_code
_entity_poly.pdbx_strand_id
1 'polypeptide(L)' 'MITVDSCGWLEYYTGGPLAEEYGKYLKDLTQIVTPVVIIYEVYKKIKGEYTCNTACQWLMQ' A
#
# COMPACT_ATOMS: atom_id res chain seq x y z
N MET A 1 -6.72 13.96 -13.39
CA MET A 1 -5.66 12.95 -13.62
C MET A 1 -4.53 13.21 -12.64
N ILE A 2 -4.34 12.30 -11.69
CA ILE A 2 -3.39 12.36 -10.59
C ILE A 2 -2.43 11.17 -10.69
N THR A 3 -1.15 11.39 -10.43
CA THR A 3 -0.16 10.33 -10.40
C THR A 3 0.11 9.94 -8.96
N VAL A 4 -0.07 8.66 -8.63
CA VAL A 4 0.15 8.16 -7.27
C VAL A 4 1.41 7.31 -7.24
N ASP A 5 2.33 7.68 -6.34
CA ASP A 5 3.59 6.97 -6.09
C ASP A 5 3.42 5.81 -5.09
N SER A 6 4.43 4.97 -4.99
CA SER A 6 4.51 3.82 -4.07
C SER A 6 4.16 4.17 -2.62
N CYS A 7 4.61 5.33 -2.13
CA CYS A 7 4.34 5.81 -0.76
C CYS A 7 2.85 6.02 -0.51
N GLY A 8 2.10 6.59 -1.47
CA GLY A 8 0.67 6.84 -1.30
C GLY A 8 -0.15 5.54 -1.22
N TRP A 9 0.23 4.53 -2.00
CA TRP A 9 -0.37 3.20 -1.92
C TRP A 9 0.00 2.49 -0.61
N LEU A 10 1.27 2.53 -0.20
CA LEU A 10 1.71 1.91 1.05
C LEU A 10 0.98 2.52 2.25
N GLU A 11 0.98 3.84 2.37
CA GLU A 11 0.32 4.56 3.48
C GLU A 11 -1.17 4.21 3.59
N TYR A 12 -1.86 4.11 2.44
CA TYR A 12 -3.26 3.68 2.39
C TYR A 12 -3.46 2.23 2.85
N TYR A 13 -2.61 1.30 2.40
CA TYR A 13 -2.74 -0.12 2.73
C TYR A 13 -2.23 -0.47 4.14
N THR A 14 -1.26 0.25 4.69
CA THR A 14 -0.73 0.03 6.04
C THR A 14 -1.54 0.75 7.11
N GLY A 15 -2.49 1.62 6.73
CA GLY A 15 -3.28 2.40 7.67
C GLY A 15 -2.47 3.47 8.40
N GLY A 16 -1.50 4.07 7.72
CA GLY A 16 -0.66 5.14 8.28
C GLY A 16 -1.44 6.43 8.58
N PRO A 17 -0.80 7.42 9.24
CA PRO A 17 -1.44 8.67 9.64
C PRO A 17 -2.16 9.43 8.52
N LEU A 18 -1.71 9.29 7.27
CA LEU A 18 -2.30 9.97 6.11
C LEU A 18 -3.22 9.05 5.29
N ALA A 19 -3.49 7.82 5.74
CA ALA A 19 -4.27 6.84 5.00
C ALA A 19 -5.66 7.36 4.58
N GLU A 20 -6.34 8.09 5.46
CA GLU A 20 -7.64 8.68 5.15
C GLU A 20 -7.55 9.77 4.08
N GLU A 21 -6.50 10.59 4.12
CA GLU A 21 -6.27 11.63 3.11
C GLU A 21 -5.95 11.02 1.74
N TYR A 22 -5.06 10.02 1.69
CA TYR A 22 -4.78 9.28 0.47
C TYR A 22 -6.01 8.53 -0.05
N GLY A 23 -6.82 7.96 0.85
CA GLY A 23 -8.06 7.26 0.53
C GLY A 23 -9.08 8.12 -0.22
N LYS A 24 -9.11 9.44 -0.02
CA LYS A 24 -9.98 10.35 -0.77
C LYS A 24 -9.63 10.38 -2.26
N TYR A 25 -8.34 10.35 -2.58
CA TYR A 25 -7.82 10.36 -3.94
C TYR A 25 -7.89 8.97 -4.60
N LEU A 26 -7.75 7.90 -3.81
CA LEU A 26 -7.78 6.51 -4.28
C LEU A 26 -9.20 5.98 -4.56
N LYS A 27 -10.26 6.71 -4.21
CA LYS A 27 -11.67 6.32 -4.46
C LYS A 27 -12.05 6.32 -5.94
N ASP A 28 -11.46 7.21 -6.73
CA ASP A 28 -11.75 7.30 -8.16
C ASP A 28 -10.54 6.87 -9.00
N LEU A 29 -10.48 5.55 -9.25
CA LEU A 29 -9.40 4.93 -10.02
C LEU A 29 -9.33 5.46 -11.47
N THR A 30 -10.41 6.04 -12.01
CA THR A 30 -10.40 6.58 -13.38
C THR A 30 -9.53 7.82 -13.51
N GLN A 31 -9.28 8.51 -12.40
CA GLN A 31 -8.41 9.68 -12.34
C GLN A 31 -6.96 9.33 -12.03
N ILE A 32 -6.65 8.07 -11.72
CA ILE A 32 -5.34 7.65 -11.21
C ILE A 32 -4.48 7.07 -12.32
N VAL A 33 -3.25 7.54 -12.37
CA VAL A 33 -2.21 6.98 -13.22
C VAL A 33 -1.09 6.49 -12.31
N THR A 34 -0.93 5.17 -12.25
CA THR A 34 0.22 4.57 -11.57
C THR A 34 0.86 3.56 -12.52
N PRO A 35 2.17 3.64 -12.75
CA PRO A 35 2.89 2.62 -13.51
C PRO A 35 2.74 1.23 -12.87
N VAL A 36 2.61 0.19 -13.69
CA VAL A 36 2.45 -1.20 -13.20
C VAL A 36 3.62 -1.63 -12.30
N VAL A 37 4.83 -1.13 -12.55
CA VAL A 37 6.01 -1.41 -11.71
C VAL A 37 5.82 -0.95 -10.26
N ILE A 38 5.19 0.21 -10.05
CA ILE A 38 4.93 0.75 -8.71
C ILE A 38 3.94 -0.15 -7.96
N ILE A 39 2.87 -0.59 -8.63
CA ILE A 39 1.90 -1.52 -8.03
C ILE A 39 2.58 -2.83 -7.65
N TYR A 40 3.49 -3.34 -8.49
CA TYR A 40 4.23 -4.57 -8.20
C TYR A 40 5.15 -4.42 -6.98
N GLU A 41 5.88 -3.31 -6.86
CA GLU A 41 6.75 -3.04 -5.71
C GLU A 41 5.96 -2.95 -4.40
N VAL A 42 4.84 -2.21 -4.42
CA VAL A 42 3.93 -2.07 -3.28
C VAL A 42 3.38 -3.44 -2.86
N TYR A 43 2.90 -4.23 -3.82
CA TYR A 43 2.41 -5.58 -3.55
C TYR A 43 3.49 -6.46 -2.89
N LYS A 44 4.71 -6.46 -3.42
CA LYS A 44 5.82 -7.27 -2.88
C LYS A 44 6.16 -6.84 -1.46
N LYS A 45 6.20 -5.53 -1.19
CA LYS A 45 6.46 -4.99 0.14
C LYS A 45 5.40 -5.40 1.15
N ILE A 46 4.13 -5.16 0.82
CA ILE A 46 2.98 -5.58 1.65
C ILE A 46 3.07 -7.08 1.92
N LYS A 47 3.15 -7.91 0.88
CA LYS A 47 3.26 -9.36 1.07
C LYS A 47 4.42 -9.76 1.98
N GLY A 48 5.58 -9.12 1.86
CA GLY A 48 6.74 -9.35 2.72
C GLY A 48 6.51 -8.98 4.18
N GLU A 49 5.93 -7.80 4.44
CA GLU A 49 5.63 -7.32 5.79
C GLU A 49 4.59 -8.21 6.48
N TYR A 50 3.50 -8.58 5.81
CA TYR A 50 2.50 -9.48 6.39
C TYR A 50 3.07 -10.89 6.60
N THR A 51 3.89 -11.41 5.68
CA THR A 51 4.52 -12.73 5.88
C THR A 51 5.48 -12.73 7.06
N CYS A 52 6.29 -11.68 7.23
CA CYS A 52 7.19 -11.55 8.39
C CYS A 52 6.42 -11.34 9.70
N ASN A 53 5.41 -10.46 9.71
CA ASN A 53 4.68 -10.13 10.93
C ASN A 53 3.80 -11.31 11.40
N THR A 54 3.18 -12.03 10.47
CA THR A 54 2.48 -13.29 10.79
C THR A 54 3.49 -14.37 11.16
N ALA A 55 4.58 -14.60 10.41
CA ALA A 55 5.58 -15.61 10.81
C ALA A 55 6.19 -15.34 12.20
N CYS A 56 6.45 -14.08 12.56
CA CYS A 56 6.94 -13.69 13.88
C CYS A 56 5.89 -13.86 14.99
N GLN A 57 4.61 -13.62 14.73
CA GLN A 57 3.53 -13.91 15.69
C GLN A 57 3.35 -15.42 15.97
N TRP A 58 3.68 -16.28 15.02
CA TRP A 58 3.58 -17.74 15.17
C TRP A 58 4.81 -18.36 15.84
N LEU A 59 5.96 -17.68 15.83
CA LEU A 59 7.18 -18.10 16.54
C LEU A 59 7.22 -17.64 18.02
N MET A 60 6.26 -16.82 18.46
CA MET A 60 6.11 -16.37 19.85
C MET A 60 4.92 -17.05 20.57
N GLN A 61 4.50 -18.24 20.12
CA GLN A 61 3.58 -19.14 20.82
C GLN A 61 4.30 -20.44 21.20
#